data_AF-A0AAD9LTZ0-F1
#
_entry.id   AF-A0AAD9LTZ0-F1
#
_cell.length_a   1.000
_cell.length_b   1.000
_cell.length_c   1.000
_cell.angle_alpha   90.00
_cell.angle_beta   90.00
_cell.angle_gamma   90.00
#
_symmetry.space_group_name_H-M   'P 1'
#
loop_
_entity.id
_entity.type
_entity.pdbx_description
1 polymer ?
#
loop_
_entity_poly.entity_id
_entity_poly.type
_entity_poly.pdbx_seq_one_letter_code
_entity_poly.pdbx_strand_id
1 'polypeptide(L)'
;MAAATGNVSQPKAENSTSTNAATAISKSSGKKRERDAQFTAPSGIWNPQEEMLLDAATLRRLEDATKTNTVTPAMEIARQQTVRALCNKIRRASEDLGIGKLPNSAYETWQFTSQLTVKELDPLIPHAGSDYSGLFEELRKAGATKSGATKKCKELTRESERMLRKFAQQDFVAGKKKKVHVATMEDGMKQLTYGHSTVKLSADHFAKLREMYARKQELEGDGSKMAPKDQRQFESALFSLLLRYDSLDGGGFQAALNEECFDVLLKEFDCKMECFASPLNCRYSRFCSAFLDTDVAFGSVGSFFDFSPRSGCFEANPPFIPKVIKRMADHMTALLNAADGPLAFIVIIPAWQDTEGWQQLNASRFNQQHLLIPQKQHGYCEGKQQIRKTRWRIASFDTSVFFWQNSKATNKWPVTEKKLESLKLAFKSKQADERDVLGLRKSGKRVRSAKG
;
A
#
# COMPACT_ATOMS: atom_id res chain seq x y z
N MET A 1 -14.64 14.85 8.67
CA MET A 1 -15.09 14.67 10.07
C MET A 1 -13.86 14.59 10.97
N ALA A 2 -13.16 15.72 11.17
CA ALA A 2 -12.04 15.82 12.10
C ALA A 2 -11.88 17.29 12.49
N ALA A 3 -12.78 17.76 13.33
CA ALA A 3 -12.64 19.02 14.04
C ALA A 3 -13.29 18.83 15.42
N ALA A 4 -12.70 19.47 16.42
CA ALA A 4 -13.09 19.50 17.83
C ALA A 4 -12.67 18.28 18.67
N THR A 5 -11.48 18.38 19.27
CA THR A 5 -11.31 18.33 20.74
C THR A 5 -9.94 18.93 21.06
N GLY A 6 -9.95 20.09 21.70
CA GLY A 6 -8.76 20.73 22.25
C GLY A 6 -8.52 20.27 23.68
N ASN A 7 -7.24 20.12 24.04
CA ASN A 7 -6.64 20.40 25.35
C ASN A 7 -5.18 19.96 25.31
N VAL A 8 -4.25 20.91 25.21
CA VAL A 8 -2.83 20.67 25.49
C VAL A 8 -2.27 21.88 26.22
N SER A 9 -1.88 21.65 27.48
CA SER A 9 -1.09 22.55 28.30
C SER A 9 0.37 22.54 27.83
N GLN A 10 0.98 23.72 27.73
CA GLN A 10 2.40 23.90 27.40
C GLN A 10 3.30 23.45 28.55
N PRO A 11 4.51 22.96 28.22
CA PRO A 11 5.67 23.38 28.99
C PRO A 11 6.77 24.02 28.13
N LYS A 12 7.57 24.80 28.87
CA LYS A 12 8.52 25.83 28.49
C LYS A 12 9.76 25.32 27.76
N ALA A 13 10.32 26.22 26.97
CA ALA A 13 11.63 26.12 26.33
C ALA A 13 12.76 26.31 27.34
N GLU A 14 13.84 25.55 27.17
CA GLU A 14 15.17 25.91 27.67
C GLU A 14 16.21 25.76 26.55
N ASN A 15 16.97 26.83 26.39
CA ASN A 15 18.12 26.99 25.50
C ASN A 15 19.39 26.46 26.18
N SER A 16 20.28 25.82 25.42
CA SER A 16 21.74 25.91 25.64
C SER A 16 22.46 25.27 24.44
N THR A 17 22.96 26.11 23.52
CA THR A 17 24.38 26.48 23.33
C THR A 17 25.27 25.39 22.75
N SER A 18 25.66 25.66 21.49
CA SER A 18 26.73 25.05 20.72
C SER A 18 28.12 25.30 21.32
N THR A 19 28.98 24.29 21.30
CA THR A 19 30.43 24.47 21.29
C THR A 19 31.08 23.49 20.32
N ASN A 20 31.70 24.05 19.28
CA ASN A 20 32.62 23.37 18.38
C ASN A 20 33.94 23.07 19.09
N ALA A 21 34.48 21.87 18.89
CA ALA A 21 35.91 21.61 19.10
C ALA A 21 36.40 20.67 18.01
N ALA A 22 37.27 21.22 17.14
CA ALA A 22 38.06 20.48 16.18
C ALA A 22 39.24 19.81 16.88
N THR A 23 39.63 18.62 16.45
CA THR A 23 40.98 18.10 16.70
C THR A 23 41.42 17.19 15.56
N ALA A 24 42.70 17.27 15.25
CA ALA A 24 43.31 16.88 13.99
C ALA A 24 44.11 15.56 14.08
N ILE A 25 44.13 14.85 12.96
CA ILE A 25 45.22 14.05 12.36
C ILE A 25 45.76 12.80 13.10
N SER A 26 45.68 11.64 12.44
CA SER A 26 46.87 10.80 12.16
C SER A 26 46.63 9.85 10.98
N LYS A 27 47.49 9.94 9.95
CA LYS A 27 47.60 8.99 8.84
C LYS A 27 48.43 7.78 9.29
N SER A 28 47.97 6.56 9.02
CA SER A 28 48.87 5.40 8.87
C SER A 28 48.39 4.51 7.72
N SER A 29 49.36 4.04 6.95
CA SER A 29 49.24 3.37 5.67
C SER A 29 49.12 1.85 5.81
N GLY A 30 48.13 1.25 5.15
CA GLY A 30 48.04 -0.19 4.95
C GLY A 30 47.09 -0.52 3.80
N LYS A 31 47.64 -0.82 2.62
CA LYS A 31 46.88 -1.22 1.43
C LYS A 31 46.16 -2.56 1.69
N LYS A 32 44.84 -2.51 1.86
CA LYS A 32 43.92 -3.63 1.57
C LYS A 32 42.74 -3.02 0.82
N ARG A 33 42.50 -3.48 -0.41
CA ARG A 33 41.37 -3.03 -1.25
C ARG A 33 40.06 -3.53 -0.62
N GLU A 34 39.54 -2.80 0.35
CA GLU A 34 38.11 -2.80 0.64
C GLU A 34 37.46 -1.94 -0.43
N ARG A 35 36.51 -2.52 -1.17
CA ARG A 35 35.58 -1.72 -1.96
C ARG A 35 34.70 -1.00 -0.95
N ASP A 36 35.04 0.25 -0.66
CA ASP A 36 34.07 1.18 -0.10
C ASP A 36 32.90 1.25 -1.08
N ALA A 37 31.84 0.49 -0.76
CA ALA A 37 30.53 0.72 -1.34
C ALA A 37 30.09 2.08 -0.80
N GLN A 38 30.41 3.14 -1.53
CA GLN A 38 29.64 4.38 -1.47
C GLN A 38 28.21 4.01 -1.86
N PHE A 39 27.39 3.69 -0.86
CA PHE A 39 25.94 3.57 -1.00
C PHE A 39 25.44 4.95 -1.41
N THR A 40 25.29 5.15 -2.72
CA THR A 40 24.37 6.15 -3.24
C THR A 40 22.98 5.76 -2.74
N ALA A 41 22.41 6.58 -1.87
CA ALA A 41 21.06 6.38 -1.35
C ALA A 41 20.10 6.17 -2.52
N PRO A 42 19.26 5.12 -2.54
CA PRO A 42 18.21 5.00 -3.53
C PRO A 42 17.14 6.04 -3.17
N SER A 43 17.36 7.29 -3.58
CA SER A 43 16.50 8.46 -3.34
C SER A 43 15.21 8.46 -4.17
N GLY A 44 14.92 7.36 -4.86
CA GLY A 44 13.70 7.15 -5.63
C GLY A 44 12.60 6.43 -4.84
N ILE A 45 11.37 6.51 -5.35
CA ILE A 45 10.17 5.84 -4.82
C ILE A 45 10.35 4.31 -4.69
N TRP A 46 11.26 3.73 -5.46
CA TRP A 46 11.52 2.29 -5.54
C TRP A 46 13.02 2.01 -5.37
N ASN A 47 13.35 0.92 -4.66
CA ASN A 47 14.72 0.45 -4.48
C ASN A 47 14.96 -0.77 -5.38
N PRO A 48 15.63 -0.61 -6.53
CA PRO A 48 15.93 -1.72 -7.42
C PRO A 48 17.15 -2.54 -6.97
N GLN A 49 17.92 -2.09 -5.97
CA GLN A 49 19.22 -2.70 -5.66
C GLN A 49 19.10 -4.05 -4.96
N GLU A 50 18.02 -4.26 -4.22
CA GLU A 50 17.78 -5.49 -3.47
C GLU A 50 16.56 -6.23 -4.01
N GLU A 51 16.69 -7.54 -4.14
CA GLU A 51 15.61 -8.43 -4.57
C GLU A 51 15.62 -9.69 -3.72
N MET A 52 14.47 -9.96 -3.11
CA MET A 52 14.27 -11.18 -2.36
C MET A 52 14.15 -12.37 -3.33
N LEU A 53 14.97 -13.39 -3.11
CA LEU A 53 14.84 -14.66 -3.83
C LEU A 53 13.55 -15.36 -3.40
N LEU A 54 12.79 -15.83 -4.39
CA LEU A 54 11.57 -16.61 -4.17
C LEU A 54 11.89 -18.10 -4.27
N ASP A 55 11.18 -18.91 -3.48
CA ASP A 55 11.27 -20.36 -3.60
C ASP A 55 10.65 -20.85 -4.93
N ALA A 56 11.06 -22.05 -5.36
CA ALA A 56 10.64 -22.62 -6.63
C ALA A 56 9.12 -22.85 -6.73
N ALA A 57 8.43 -23.13 -5.62
CA ALA A 57 6.98 -23.34 -5.64
C ALA A 57 6.23 -22.02 -5.86
N THR A 58 6.70 -20.94 -5.24
CA THR A 58 6.20 -19.58 -5.46
C THR A 58 6.46 -19.14 -6.89
N LEU A 59 7.66 -19.36 -7.44
CA LEU A 59 7.96 -19.04 -8.85
C LEU A 59 7.03 -19.77 -9.83
N ARG A 60 6.83 -21.09 -9.65
CA ARG A 60 5.90 -21.86 -10.49
C ARG A 60 4.47 -21.32 -10.45
N ARG A 61 3.96 -20.99 -9.25
CA ARG A 61 2.62 -20.38 -9.11
C ARG A 61 2.50 -19.06 -9.88
N LEU A 62 3.56 -18.23 -9.86
CA LEU A 62 3.57 -16.96 -10.58
C LEU A 62 3.63 -17.16 -12.10
N GLU A 63 4.38 -18.15 -12.57
CA GLU A 63 4.39 -18.51 -14.00
C GLU A 63 3.02 -18.98 -14.47
N ASP A 64 2.36 -19.85 -13.69
CA ASP A 64 1.02 -20.36 -14.02
C ASP A 64 -0.03 -19.24 -13.99
N ALA A 65 0.04 -18.33 -13.02
CA ALA A 65 -0.82 -17.14 -12.97
C ALA A 65 -0.60 -16.24 -14.20
N THR A 66 0.65 -16.06 -14.63
CA THR A 66 0.99 -15.23 -15.80
C THR A 66 0.45 -15.84 -17.10
N LYS A 67 0.42 -17.17 -17.21
CA LYS A 67 -0.10 -17.87 -18.40
C LYS A 67 -1.63 -17.85 -18.49
N THR A 68 -2.31 -17.83 -17.35
CA THR A 68 -3.77 -17.98 -17.27
C THR A 68 -4.50 -16.64 -17.21
N ASN A 69 -3.86 -15.59 -16.69
CA ASN A 69 -4.48 -14.27 -16.54
C ASN A 69 -4.31 -13.43 -17.80
N THR A 70 -5.38 -13.33 -18.61
CA THR A 70 -5.44 -12.36 -19.69
C THR A 70 -6.21 -11.13 -19.22
N VAL A 71 -5.50 -10.02 -18.98
CA VAL A 71 -6.11 -8.72 -18.65
C VAL A 71 -5.95 -7.79 -19.85
N THR A 72 -7.02 -7.10 -20.25
CA THR A 72 -6.99 -6.10 -21.32
C THR A 72 -7.52 -4.74 -20.84
N PRO A 73 -7.10 -3.62 -21.46
CA PRO A 73 -7.68 -2.31 -21.20
C PRO A 73 -9.22 -2.26 -21.33
N ALA A 74 -9.79 -3.01 -22.28
CA ALA A 74 -11.24 -3.07 -22.47
C ALA A 74 -11.95 -3.76 -21.30
N MET A 75 -11.36 -4.85 -20.78
CA MET A 75 -11.86 -5.54 -19.57
C MET A 75 -11.89 -4.59 -18.37
N GLU A 76 -10.80 -3.86 -18.12
CA GLU A 76 -10.73 -2.94 -16.98
C GLU A 76 -11.71 -1.79 -17.09
N ILE A 77 -11.98 -1.27 -18.29
CA ILE A 77 -13.00 -0.24 -18.50
C ILE A 77 -14.39 -0.78 -18.13
N ALA A 78 -14.76 -1.95 -18.62
CA ALA A 78 -16.04 -2.58 -18.31
C ALA A 78 -16.16 -2.92 -16.81
N ARG A 79 -15.07 -3.37 -16.18
CA ARG A 79 -14.99 -3.64 -14.75
C ARG A 79 -15.20 -2.36 -13.95
N GLN A 80 -14.48 -1.29 -14.28
CA GLN A 80 -14.64 0.01 -13.63
C GLN A 80 -16.08 0.54 -13.73
N GLN A 81 -16.71 0.43 -14.90
CA GLN A 81 -18.11 0.84 -15.09
C GLN A 81 -19.06 0.05 -14.17
N THR A 82 -18.82 -1.26 -14.06
CA THR A 82 -19.57 -2.14 -13.15
C THR A 82 -19.38 -1.74 -11.69
N VAL A 83 -18.13 -1.54 -11.26
CA VAL A 83 -17.78 -1.09 -9.92
C VAL A 83 -18.43 0.25 -9.59
N ARG A 84 -18.33 1.25 -10.47
CA ARG A 84 -18.96 2.58 -10.28
C ARG A 84 -20.48 2.48 -10.15
N ALA A 85 -21.12 1.60 -10.92
CA ALA A 85 -22.55 1.36 -10.80
C ALA A 85 -22.92 0.70 -9.45
N LEU A 86 -22.10 -0.23 -8.94
CA LEU A 86 -22.27 -0.80 -7.59
C LEU A 86 -22.07 0.25 -6.49
N CYS A 87 -21.02 1.06 -6.57
CA CYS A 87 -20.79 2.17 -5.63
C CYS A 87 -21.97 3.14 -5.59
N ASN A 88 -22.57 3.46 -6.74
CA ASN A 88 -23.76 4.30 -6.80
C ASN A 88 -24.97 3.64 -6.12
N LYS A 89 -25.15 2.32 -6.26
CA LYS A 89 -26.21 1.57 -5.57
C LYS A 89 -26.00 1.54 -4.05
N ILE A 90 -24.76 1.36 -3.60
CA ILE A 90 -24.40 1.45 -2.17
C ILE A 90 -24.71 2.85 -1.63
N ARG A 91 -24.38 3.92 -2.37
CA ARG A 91 -24.69 5.29 -1.95
C ARG A 91 -26.19 5.49 -1.75
N ARG A 92 -27.01 5.03 -2.70
CA ARG A 92 -28.49 5.07 -2.63
C ARG A 92 -29.08 4.21 -1.52
N ALA A 93 -28.37 3.16 -1.08
CA ALA A 93 -28.81 2.35 0.06
C ALA A 93 -29.01 3.17 1.34
N SER A 94 -28.29 4.30 1.49
CA SER A 94 -28.49 5.20 2.63
C SER A 94 -29.87 5.87 2.58
N GLU A 95 -30.29 6.30 1.39
CA GLU A 95 -31.59 6.93 1.13
C GLU A 95 -32.73 5.92 1.32
N ASP A 96 -32.60 4.72 0.74
CA ASP A 96 -33.58 3.63 0.84
C ASP A 96 -33.88 3.22 2.30
N LEU A 97 -32.87 3.32 3.18
CA LEU A 97 -32.97 2.92 4.58
C LEU A 97 -33.27 4.09 5.52
N GLY A 98 -33.26 5.34 5.04
CA GLY A 98 -33.41 6.53 5.87
C GLY A 98 -32.28 6.72 6.89
N ILE A 99 -31.04 6.39 6.50
CA ILE A 99 -29.86 6.42 7.39
C ILE A 99 -28.86 7.50 6.97
N GLY A 100 -27.83 7.71 7.80
CA GLY A 100 -26.72 8.61 7.47
C GLY A 100 -25.98 8.18 6.20
N LYS A 101 -25.33 9.15 5.54
CA LYS A 101 -24.55 8.88 4.32
C LYS A 101 -23.40 7.91 4.62
N LEU A 102 -23.33 6.83 3.85
CA LEU A 102 -22.19 5.92 3.88
C LEU A 102 -20.88 6.60 3.45
N PRO A 103 -19.74 6.24 4.05
CA PRO A 103 -18.46 6.75 3.61
C PRO A 103 -18.12 6.23 2.21
N ASN A 104 -17.27 6.95 1.48
CA ASN A 104 -16.81 6.51 0.16
C ASN A 104 -16.15 5.13 0.20
N SER A 105 -15.51 4.81 1.33
CA SER A 105 -14.82 3.57 1.66
C SER A 105 -15.73 2.34 1.84
N ALA A 106 -17.06 2.49 1.79
CA ALA A 106 -17.97 1.38 2.07
C ALA A 106 -17.82 0.21 1.08
N TYR A 107 -17.56 0.51 -0.20
CA TYR A 107 -17.38 -0.52 -1.22
C TYR A 107 -16.07 -1.28 -1.04
N GLU A 108 -14.97 -0.58 -0.78
CA GLU A 108 -13.66 -1.21 -0.57
C GLU A 108 -13.64 -2.02 0.73
N THR A 109 -14.32 -1.54 1.78
CA THR A 109 -14.47 -2.32 3.02
C THR A 109 -15.19 -3.64 2.74
N TRP A 110 -16.23 -3.61 1.89
CA TRP A 110 -16.91 -4.82 1.44
C TRP A 110 -15.99 -5.72 0.61
N GLN A 111 -15.34 -5.17 -0.41
CA GLN A 111 -14.48 -5.90 -1.34
C GLN A 111 -13.30 -6.56 -0.60
N PHE A 112 -12.61 -5.84 0.28
CA PHE A 112 -11.48 -6.42 1.02
C PHE A 112 -11.94 -7.47 2.01
N THR A 113 -13.11 -7.30 2.64
CA THR A 113 -13.65 -8.30 3.56
C THR A 113 -14.08 -9.56 2.83
N SER A 114 -14.68 -9.44 1.65
CA SER A 114 -15.15 -10.60 0.89
C SER A 114 -14.01 -11.50 0.44
N GLN A 115 -12.89 -10.91 0.06
CA GLN A 115 -11.66 -11.62 -0.31
C GLN A 115 -11.01 -12.41 0.83
N LEU A 116 -11.39 -12.18 2.09
CA LEU A 116 -10.81 -12.90 3.24
C LEU A 116 -11.41 -14.30 3.42
N THR A 117 -12.65 -14.50 2.97
CA THR A 117 -13.46 -15.67 3.36
C THR A 117 -13.71 -16.65 2.24
N VAL A 118 -13.71 -16.16 0.99
CA VAL A 118 -14.00 -16.97 -0.19
C VAL A 118 -13.04 -16.61 -1.32
N LYS A 119 -12.77 -17.59 -2.19
CA LYS A 119 -12.06 -17.33 -3.44
C LYS A 119 -13.01 -16.60 -4.38
N GLU A 120 -12.73 -15.32 -4.60
CA GLU A 120 -13.51 -14.48 -5.50
C GLU A 120 -13.37 -14.93 -6.97
N LEU A 121 -14.43 -14.73 -7.74
CA LEU A 121 -14.47 -15.04 -9.19
C LEU A 121 -13.93 -13.89 -10.05
N ASP A 122 -13.96 -12.66 -9.53
CA ASP A 122 -13.43 -11.46 -10.15
C ASP A 122 -12.64 -10.65 -9.11
N PRO A 123 -11.54 -9.97 -9.48
CA PRO A 123 -10.72 -9.22 -8.52
C PRO A 123 -11.46 -8.06 -7.84
N LEU A 124 -12.48 -7.47 -8.47
CA LEU A 124 -13.19 -6.31 -7.90
C LEU A 124 -14.68 -6.53 -7.68
N ILE A 125 -15.35 -7.40 -8.44
CA ILE A 125 -16.82 -7.53 -8.39
C ILE A 125 -17.22 -8.72 -7.48
N PRO A 126 -17.77 -8.49 -6.27
CA PRO A 126 -18.15 -9.57 -5.37
C PRO A 126 -19.33 -10.39 -5.93
N HIS A 127 -19.39 -11.69 -5.60
CA HIS A 127 -20.46 -12.61 -6.01
C HIS A 127 -21.46 -12.88 -4.87
N ALA A 128 -22.54 -13.63 -5.13
CA ALA A 128 -23.62 -13.86 -4.15
C ALA A 128 -23.18 -14.57 -2.84
N GLY A 129 -22.06 -15.29 -2.89
CA GLY A 129 -21.45 -16.01 -1.77
C GLY A 129 -20.37 -15.23 -1.03
N SER A 130 -20.01 -14.03 -1.53
CA SER A 130 -19.05 -13.14 -0.91
C SER A 130 -19.50 -12.68 0.47
N ASP A 131 -18.55 -12.58 1.41
CA ASP A 131 -18.85 -12.02 2.73
C ASP A 131 -19.19 -10.52 2.62
N TYR A 132 -20.40 -10.17 3.06
CA TYR A 132 -20.90 -8.79 3.09
C TYR A 132 -20.74 -8.13 4.46
N SER A 133 -20.07 -8.77 5.42
CA SER A 133 -19.99 -8.31 6.80
C SER A 133 -19.35 -6.93 6.93
N GLY A 134 -18.36 -6.60 6.08
CA GLY A 134 -17.80 -5.25 6.00
C GLY A 134 -18.84 -4.19 5.59
N LEU A 135 -19.66 -4.47 4.57
CA LEU A 135 -20.76 -3.59 4.17
C LEU A 135 -21.83 -3.47 5.27
N PHE A 136 -22.14 -4.59 5.92
CA PHE A 136 -23.09 -4.63 7.02
C PHE A 136 -22.66 -3.71 8.16
N GLU A 137 -21.38 -3.74 8.55
CA GLU A 137 -20.84 -2.89 9.60
C GLU A 137 -20.93 -1.40 9.22
N GLU A 138 -20.62 -1.03 7.98
CA GLU A 138 -20.75 0.35 7.52
C GLU A 138 -22.21 0.84 7.52
N LEU A 139 -23.16 0.00 7.10
CA LEU A 139 -24.60 0.30 7.22
C LEU A 139 -25.04 0.46 8.68
N ARG A 140 -24.55 -0.40 9.59
CA ARG A 140 -24.85 -0.31 11.02
C ARG A 140 -24.29 0.97 11.64
N LYS A 141 -23.05 1.35 11.31
CA LYS A 141 -22.43 2.61 11.77
C LYS A 141 -23.20 3.83 11.25
N ALA A 142 -23.77 3.76 10.06
CA ALA A 142 -24.60 4.81 9.49
C ALA A 142 -26.02 4.90 10.09
N GLY A 143 -26.43 3.95 10.92
CA GLY A 143 -27.71 3.97 11.65
C GLY A 143 -28.75 2.95 11.19
N ALA A 144 -28.43 2.05 10.25
CA ALA A 144 -29.37 1.03 9.80
C ALA A 144 -29.72 0.05 10.92
N THR A 145 -30.97 -0.39 11.02
CA THR A 145 -31.35 -1.51 11.91
C THR A 145 -30.66 -2.81 11.47
N LYS A 146 -30.49 -3.77 12.39
CA LYS A 146 -29.90 -5.08 12.05
C LYS A 146 -30.63 -5.76 10.89
N SER A 147 -31.97 -5.74 10.93
CA SER A 147 -32.81 -6.32 9.87
C SER A 147 -32.67 -5.54 8.55
N GLY A 148 -32.72 -4.21 8.60
CA GLY A 148 -32.56 -3.35 7.42
C GLY A 148 -31.21 -3.54 6.73
N ALA A 149 -30.12 -3.50 7.50
CA ALA A 149 -28.77 -3.75 7.00
C ALA A 149 -28.64 -5.14 6.37
N THR A 150 -29.14 -6.19 7.05
CA THR A 150 -29.10 -7.57 6.53
C THR A 150 -29.85 -7.69 5.21
N LYS A 151 -31.06 -7.13 5.12
CA LYS A 151 -31.88 -7.15 3.90
C LYS A 151 -31.16 -6.44 2.75
N LYS A 152 -30.63 -5.24 3.01
CA LYS A 152 -29.97 -4.41 2.00
C LYS A 152 -28.62 -4.99 1.54
N CYS A 153 -27.82 -5.58 2.43
CA CYS A 153 -26.63 -6.34 2.04
C CYS A 153 -26.99 -7.47 1.08
N LYS A 154 -27.97 -8.33 1.43
CA LYS A 154 -28.39 -9.44 0.56
C LYS A 154 -28.88 -8.96 -0.81
N GLU A 155 -29.60 -7.83 -0.85
CA GLU A 155 -30.04 -7.19 -2.08
C GLU A 155 -28.86 -6.74 -2.95
N LEU A 156 -27.89 -6.02 -2.36
CA LEU A 156 -26.71 -5.52 -3.06
C LEU A 156 -25.79 -6.65 -3.54
N THR A 157 -25.58 -7.70 -2.75
CA THR A 157 -24.78 -8.87 -3.14
C THR A 157 -25.44 -9.63 -4.29
N ARG A 158 -26.78 -9.78 -4.30
CA ARG A 158 -27.51 -10.37 -5.44
C ARG A 158 -27.41 -9.51 -6.70
N GLU A 159 -27.44 -8.19 -6.54
CA GLU A 159 -27.25 -7.30 -7.67
C GLU A 159 -25.83 -7.37 -8.22
N SER A 160 -24.82 -7.45 -7.35
CA SER A 160 -23.43 -7.66 -7.74
C SER A 160 -23.25 -8.96 -8.52
N GLU A 161 -23.86 -10.07 -8.07
CA GLU A 161 -23.89 -11.33 -8.82
C GLU A 161 -24.49 -11.17 -10.22
N ARG A 162 -25.62 -10.46 -10.34
CA ARG A 162 -26.25 -10.20 -11.66
C ARG A 162 -25.31 -9.41 -12.57
N MET A 163 -24.62 -8.41 -12.03
CA MET A 163 -23.68 -7.58 -12.76
C MET A 163 -22.41 -8.35 -13.14
N LEU A 164 -21.90 -9.21 -12.26
CA LEU A 164 -20.77 -10.11 -12.50
C LEU A 164 -21.08 -11.08 -13.65
N ARG A 165 -22.28 -11.70 -13.67
CA ARG A 165 -22.69 -12.58 -14.77
C ARG A 165 -22.73 -11.86 -16.11
N LYS A 166 -23.28 -10.63 -16.13
CA LYS A 166 -23.28 -9.78 -17.34
C LYS A 166 -21.88 -9.38 -17.76
N PHE A 167 -20.99 -9.12 -16.81
CA PHE A 167 -19.58 -8.82 -17.07
C PHE A 167 -18.88 -10.03 -17.70
N ALA A 168 -19.06 -11.23 -17.15
CA ALA A 168 -18.44 -12.47 -17.64
C ALA A 168 -18.92 -12.91 -19.05
N GLN A 169 -20.10 -12.45 -19.48
CA GLN A 169 -20.64 -12.73 -20.83
C GLN A 169 -20.12 -11.78 -21.91
N GLN A 170 -19.39 -10.72 -21.53
CA GLN A 170 -18.84 -9.78 -22.51
C GLN A 170 -17.60 -10.36 -23.19
N ASP A 171 -17.48 -10.09 -24.49
CA ASP A 171 -16.25 -10.35 -25.23
C ASP A 171 -15.33 -9.14 -25.13
N PHE A 172 -14.15 -9.36 -24.57
CA PHE A 172 -13.15 -8.33 -24.35
C PHE A 172 -11.97 -8.40 -25.32
N VAL A 173 -12.17 -9.01 -26.50
CA VAL A 173 -11.16 -9.03 -27.57
C VAL A 173 -10.63 -7.62 -27.81
N ALA A 174 -9.31 -7.48 -27.68
CA ALA A 174 -8.61 -6.27 -28.04
C ALA A 174 -8.82 -6.03 -29.54
N GLY A 175 -9.74 -5.12 -29.89
CA GLY A 175 -9.96 -4.76 -31.29
C GLY A 175 -8.63 -4.36 -31.92
N LYS A 176 -8.26 -4.99 -33.04
CA LYS A 176 -6.93 -4.88 -33.70
C LYS A 176 -6.43 -3.45 -33.96
N LYS A 177 -7.31 -2.44 -33.83
CA LYS A 177 -7.03 -1.02 -34.07
C LYS A 177 -6.92 -0.14 -32.82
N LYS A 178 -7.26 -0.62 -31.61
CA LYS A 178 -7.23 0.21 -30.38
C LYS A 178 -5.97 -0.11 -29.56
N LYS A 179 -5.08 0.87 -29.45
CA LYS A 179 -3.89 0.84 -28.58
C LYS A 179 -4.00 1.90 -27.50
N VAL A 180 -3.25 1.71 -26.41
CA VAL A 180 -3.08 2.77 -25.41
C VAL A 180 -2.22 3.88 -26.02
N HIS A 181 -2.61 5.12 -25.81
CA HIS A 181 -1.84 6.29 -26.21
C HIS A 181 -1.28 6.98 -24.96
N VAL A 182 0.03 7.22 -24.95
CA VAL A 182 0.73 7.92 -23.86
C VAL A 182 1.09 9.33 -24.30
N ALA A 183 0.66 10.33 -23.54
CA ALA A 183 1.02 11.73 -23.74
C ALA A 183 1.69 12.30 -22.47
N THR A 184 2.56 13.30 -22.65
CA THR A 184 3.12 14.09 -21.54
C THR A 184 2.37 15.41 -21.49
N MET A 185 1.80 15.73 -20.33
CA MET A 185 1.07 16.96 -20.08
C MET A 185 2.02 18.13 -19.80
N GLU A 186 1.50 19.36 -19.88
CA GLU A 186 2.26 20.59 -19.57
C GLU A 186 2.87 20.59 -18.17
N ASP A 187 2.19 19.95 -17.20
CA ASP A 187 2.65 19.81 -15.82
C ASP A 187 3.62 18.63 -15.60
N GLY A 188 4.04 17.97 -16.68
CA GLY A 188 4.96 16.82 -16.66
C GLY A 188 4.28 15.48 -16.34
N MET A 189 2.99 15.45 -15.98
CA MET A 189 2.28 14.19 -15.76
C MET A 189 2.17 13.38 -17.06
N LYS A 190 2.23 12.06 -16.94
CA LYS A 190 1.95 11.12 -18.02
C LYS A 190 0.46 10.80 -18.02
N GLN A 191 -0.17 10.91 -19.19
CA GLN A 191 -1.56 10.52 -19.42
C GLN A 191 -1.61 9.31 -20.33
N LEU A 192 -2.36 8.28 -19.94
CA LEU A 192 -2.62 7.10 -20.75
C LEU A 192 -4.10 7.08 -21.14
N THR A 193 -4.39 6.92 -22.42
CA THR A 193 -5.75 6.94 -22.96
C THR A 193 -6.04 5.68 -23.79
N TYR A 194 -7.17 5.05 -23.52
CA TYR A 194 -7.71 3.94 -24.32
C TYR A 194 -9.21 4.16 -24.56
N GLY A 195 -9.60 4.32 -25.83
CA GLY A 195 -10.96 4.73 -26.18
C GLY A 195 -11.28 6.10 -25.56
N HIS A 196 -12.33 6.17 -24.73
CA HIS A 196 -12.73 7.38 -24.01
C HIS A 196 -12.26 7.42 -22.55
N SER A 197 -11.51 6.40 -22.12
CA SER A 197 -11.03 6.29 -20.74
C SER A 197 -9.61 6.76 -20.63
N THR A 198 -9.32 7.49 -19.56
CA THR A 198 -8.04 8.16 -19.34
C THR A 198 -7.62 8.02 -17.89
N VAL A 199 -6.35 7.67 -17.69
CA VAL A 199 -5.69 7.61 -16.38
C VAL A 199 -4.40 8.44 -16.44
N LYS A 200 -3.90 8.88 -15.29
CA LYS A 200 -2.70 9.71 -15.20
C LYS A 200 -1.78 9.24 -14.08
N LEU A 201 -0.51 9.57 -14.20
CA LEU A 201 0.50 9.40 -13.15
C LEU A 201 1.66 10.38 -13.32
N SER A 202 2.44 10.61 -12.27
CA SER A 202 3.66 11.41 -12.32
C SER A 202 4.73 10.75 -13.20
N ALA A 203 5.66 11.56 -13.72
CA ALA A 203 6.80 11.07 -14.50
C ALA A 203 7.63 10.04 -13.70
N ASP A 204 7.82 10.27 -12.41
CA ASP A 204 8.61 9.37 -11.54
C ASP A 204 7.94 8.01 -11.36
N HIS A 205 6.61 7.97 -11.17
CA HIS A 205 5.88 6.70 -11.07
C HIS A 205 5.84 5.98 -12.42
N PHE A 206 5.77 6.72 -13.54
CA PHE A 206 5.88 6.11 -14.87
C PHE A 206 7.25 5.46 -15.08
N ALA A 207 8.33 6.15 -14.73
CA ALA A 207 9.70 5.63 -14.80
C ALA A 207 9.87 4.38 -13.91
N LYS A 208 9.43 4.46 -12.66
CA LYS A 208 9.40 3.33 -11.71
C LYS A 208 8.70 2.11 -12.32
N LEU A 209 7.46 2.27 -12.79
CA LEU A 209 6.67 1.14 -13.30
C LEU A 209 7.24 0.56 -14.60
N ARG A 210 7.88 1.41 -15.42
CA ARG A 210 8.60 0.94 -16.62
C ARG A 210 9.79 0.07 -16.25
N GLU A 211 10.59 0.50 -15.29
CA GLU A 211 11.76 -0.26 -14.81
C GLU A 211 11.34 -1.58 -14.15
N MET A 212 10.28 -1.56 -13.33
CA MET A 212 9.70 -2.76 -12.73
C MET A 212 9.23 -3.76 -13.79
N TYR A 213 8.54 -3.27 -14.83
CA TYR A 213 8.11 -4.10 -15.96
C TYR A 213 9.30 -4.67 -16.74
N ALA A 214 10.29 -3.83 -17.06
CA ALA A 214 11.49 -4.26 -17.77
C ALA A 214 12.24 -5.37 -17.02
N ARG A 215 12.44 -5.20 -15.71
CA ARG A 215 13.06 -6.20 -14.86
C ARG A 215 12.28 -7.51 -14.82
N LYS A 216 10.94 -7.44 -14.70
CA LYS A 216 10.09 -8.64 -14.65
C LYS A 216 10.13 -9.44 -15.96
N GLN A 217 10.33 -8.74 -17.08
CA GLN A 217 10.46 -9.29 -18.42
C GLN A 217 11.91 -9.58 -18.82
N GLU A 218 12.86 -9.45 -17.89
CA GLU A 218 14.30 -9.70 -18.11
C GLU A 218 14.88 -8.86 -19.27
N LEU A 219 14.34 -7.65 -19.46
CA LEU A 219 14.83 -6.69 -20.45
C LEU A 219 16.06 -5.95 -19.92
N GLU A 220 16.96 -5.56 -20.83
CA GLU A 220 18.13 -4.75 -20.47
C GLU A 220 17.75 -3.30 -20.08
N GLY A 221 18.32 -2.82 -18.98
CA GLY A 221 18.16 -1.45 -18.52
C GLY A 221 16.79 -1.14 -17.92
N ASP A 222 16.39 0.13 -17.98
CA ASP A 222 15.17 0.65 -17.33
C ASP A 222 13.91 0.57 -18.19
N GLY A 223 13.97 -0.19 -19.28
CA GLY A 223 12.90 -0.30 -20.28
C GLY A 223 12.73 0.91 -21.19
N SER A 224 13.52 1.99 -21.05
CA SER A 224 13.38 3.19 -21.90
C SER A 224 13.60 2.94 -23.39
N LYS A 225 14.33 1.87 -23.73
CA LYS A 225 14.65 1.45 -25.11
C LYS A 225 13.99 0.12 -25.50
N MET A 226 12.91 -0.27 -24.81
CA MET A 226 12.23 -1.53 -25.09
C MET A 226 11.68 -1.57 -26.53
N ALA A 227 11.61 -2.77 -27.12
CA ALA A 227 11.13 -2.91 -28.49
C ALA A 227 9.66 -2.44 -28.60
N PRO A 228 9.19 -2.01 -29.79
CA PRO A 228 7.83 -1.49 -29.95
C PRO A 228 6.72 -2.46 -29.51
N LYS A 229 6.98 -3.78 -29.54
CA LYS A 229 6.07 -4.80 -29.04
C LYS A 229 5.97 -4.74 -27.52
N ASP A 230 7.09 -4.73 -26.82
CA ASP A 230 7.16 -4.70 -25.36
C ASP A 230 6.63 -3.37 -24.82
N GLN A 231 6.89 -2.26 -25.52
CA GLN A 231 6.32 -0.95 -25.22
C GLN A 231 4.79 -0.99 -25.20
N ARG A 232 4.17 -1.60 -26.22
CA ARG A 232 2.71 -1.71 -26.28
C ARG A 232 2.13 -2.60 -25.18
N GLN A 233 2.86 -3.66 -24.79
CA GLN A 233 2.46 -4.54 -23.70
C GLN A 233 2.56 -3.82 -22.36
N PHE A 234 3.67 -3.12 -22.11
CA PHE A 234 3.86 -2.27 -20.93
C PHE A 234 2.75 -1.23 -20.81
N GLU A 235 2.45 -0.48 -21.88
CA GLU A 235 1.40 0.55 -21.86
C GLU A 235 0.01 -0.02 -21.58
N SER A 236 -0.28 -1.22 -22.11
CA SER A 236 -1.55 -1.92 -21.85
C SER A 236 -1.64 -2.43 -20.42
N ALA A 237 -0.56 -3.01 -19.88
CA ALA A 237 -0.46 -3.46 -18.50
C ALA A 237 -0.56 -2.27 -17.52
N LEU A 238 0.15 -1.17 -17.81
CA LEU A 238 0.14 0.04 -17.00
C LEU A 238 -1.24 0.72 -16.99
N PHE A 239 -1.90 0.83 -18.15
CA PHE A 239 -3.27 1.35 -18.20
C PHE A 239 -4.22 0.49 -17.36
N SER A 240 -4.12 -0.83 -17.49
CA SER A 240 -4.99 -1.77 -16.77
C SER A 240 -4.75 -1.70 -15.25
N LEU A 241 -3.48 -1.67 -14.82
CA LEU A 241 -3.08 -1.45 -13.43
C LEU A 241 -3.66 -0.14 -12.87
N LEU A 242 -3.45 0.98 -13.56
CA LEU A 242 -3.92 2.27 -13.08
C LEU A 242 -5.44 2.32 -12.97
N LEU A 243 -6.16 1.75 -13.95
CA LEU A 243 -7.62 1.72 -13.95
C LEU A 243 -8.18 0.77 -12.88
N ARG A 244 -7.49 -0.35 -12.62
CA ARG A 244 -7.79 -1.28 -11.51
C ARG A 244 -7.79 -0.54 -10.18
N TYR A 245 -6.70 0.14 -9.87
CA TYR A 245 -6.56 0.88 -8.62
C TYR A 245 -7.42 2.17 -8.57
N ASP A 246 -7.70 2.82 -9.71
CA ASP A 246 -8.64 3.97 -9.79
C ASP A 246 -10.09 3.57 -9.56
N SER A 247 -10.45 2.32 -9.86
CA SER A 247 -11.78 1.77 -9.58
C SER A 247 -12.06 1.67 -8.07
N LEU A 248 -11.01 1.71 -7.26
CA LEU A 248 -11.08 1.88 -5.81
C LEU A 248 -10.83 3.36 -5.48
N ASP A 249 -11.61 3.97 -4.59
CA ASP A 249 -11.32 5.34 -4.14
C ASP A 249 -9.98 5.38 -3.35
N GLY A 250 -9.56 4.22 -2.80
CA GLY A 250 -8.16 3.71 -2.77
C GLY A 250 -7.09 4.46 -1.95
N GLY A 251 -7.22 5.76 -1.74
CA GLY A 251 -6.20 6.58 -1.07
C GLY A 251 -6.31 6.65 0.45
N GLY A 252 -7.37 6.05 1.04
CA GLY A 252 -7.73 6.22 2.45
C GLY A 252 -7.39 5.06 3.38
N PHE A 253 -7.14 3.85 2.85
CA PHE A 253 -7.06 2.62 3.65
C PHE A 253 -5.66 2.21 4.07
N GLN A 254 -4.64 2.76 3.43
CA GLN A 254 -3.24 2.45 3.72
C GLN A 254 -2.41 3.66 3.31
N ALA A 255 -1.31 3.89 4.03
CA ALA A 255 -0.29 4.88 3.69
C ALA A 255 1.07 4.19 3.81
N ALA A 256 1.89 4.25 2.76
CA ALA A 256 3.19 3.57 2.75
C ALA A 256 4.16 4.27 3.70
N LEU A 257 5.13 3.53 4.24
CA LEU A 257 6.18 4.11 5.06
C LEU A 257 7.01 5.10 4.23
N ASN A 258 7.74 5.98 4.92
CA ASN A 258 8.75 6.80 4.26
C ASN A 258 9.95 5.92 3.87
N GLU A 259 10.74 6.36 2.90
CA GLU A 259 11.88 5.58 2.40
C GLU A 259 12.92 5.30 3.48
N GLU A 260 13.18 6.25 4.37
CA GLU A 260 14.10 6.08 5.49
C GLU A 260 13.64 4.97 6.44
N CYS A 261 12.33 4.78 6.60
CA CYS A 261 11.83 3.66 7.38
C CYS A 261 12.24 2.35 6.72
N PHE A 262 11.96 2.20 5.42
CA PHE A 262 12.37 1.02 4.66
C PHE A 262 13.89 0.83 4.63
N ASP A 263 14.67 1.90 4.57
CA ASP A 263 16.13 1.82 4.58
C ASP A 263 16.62 1.32 5.95
N VAL A 264 16.02 1.76 7.06
CA VAL A 264 16.27 1.21 8.39
C VAL A 264 15.83 -0.26 8.49
N LEU A 265 14.64 -0.61 7.99
CA LEU A 265 14.16 -2.00 8.02
C LEU A 265 15.09 -2.93 7.23
N LEU A 266 15.55 -2.50 6.06
CA LEU A 266 16.48 -3.25 5.23
C LEU A 266 17.83 -3.42 5.94
N LYS A 267 18.42 -2.31 6.42
CA LYS A 267 19.75 -2.32 7.04
C LYS A 267 19.79 -3.11 8.35
N GLU A 268 18.81 -2.90 9.23
CA GLU A 268 18.84 -3.39 10.60
C GLU A 268 18.21 -4.77 10.77
N PHE A 269 17.34 -5.18 9.83
CA PHE A 269 16.58 -6.43 9.90
C PHE A 269 16.62 -7.26 8.61
N ASP A 270 17.35 -6.86 7.57
CA ASP A 270 17.36 -7.54 6.26
C ASP A 270 15.94 -7.69 5.68
N CYS A 271 15.08 -6.70 5.96
CA CYS A 271 13.71 -6.67 5.48
C CYS A 271 13.68 -6.29 3.99
N LYS A 272 13.22 -7.23 3.15
CA LYS A 272 13.37 -7.14 1.67
C LYS A 272 12.06 -7.20 0.90
N MET A 273 10.94 -7.25 1.61
CA MET A 273 9.64 -7.47 0.98
C MET A 273 8.50 -6.91 1.84
N GLU A 274 7.53 -6.33 1.17
CA GLU A 274 6.29 -5.82 1.75
C GLU A 274 5.18 -6.89 1.63
N CYS A 275 4.52 -7.21 2.75
CA CYS A 275 3.36 -8.11 2.78
C CYS A 275 2.10 -7.45 2.23
N PHE A 276 1.99 -6.13 2.22
CA PHE A 276 0.82 -5.43 1.71
C PHE A 276 1.25 -4.20 0.94
N ALA A 277 1.32 -4.30 -0.37
CA ALA A 277 1.64 -3.17 -1.23
C ALA A 277 0.88 -3.27 -2.56
N SER A 278 1.26 -2.38 -3.47
CA SER A 278 0.86 -2.30 -4.86
C SER A 278 2.08 -1.89 -5.68
N PRO A 279 2.07 -2.10 -7.01
CA PRO A 279 3.12 -1.54 -7.86
C PRO A 279 3.28 0.00 -7.70
N LEU A 280 2.20 0.69 -7.31
CA LEU A 280 2.17 2.14 -7.14
C LEU A 280 2.92 2.61 -5.87
N ASN A 281 2.90 1.84 -4.79
CA ASN A 281 3.44 2.26 -3.50
C ASN A 281 4.60 1.41 -2.96
N CYS A 282 4.92 0.28 -3.59
CA CYS A 282 6.00 -0.57 -3.11
C CYS A 282 7.36 0.14 -3.11
N ARG A 283 8.18 -0.18 -2.12
CA ARG A 283 9.58 0.22 -2.05
C ARG A 283 10.51 -0.87 -2.54
N TYR A 284 10.22 -2.13 -2.26
CA TYR A 284 11.09 -3.25 -2.64
C TYR A 284 10.69 -3.88 -3.99
N SER A 285 11.61 -4.65 -4.58
CA SER A 285 11.43 -5.33 -5.88
C SER A 285 10.45 -6.51 -5.84
N ARG A 286 10.11 -7.00 -4.65
CA ARG A 286 9.11 -8.03 -4.43
C ARG A 286 8.17 -7.57 -3.32
N PHE A 287 6.89 -7.82 -3.53
CA PHE A 287 5.83 -7.47 -2.60
C PHE A 287 4.61 -8.34 -2.85
N CYS A 288 3.79 -8.51 -1.83
CA CYS A 288 2.44 -9.05 -1.98
C CYS A 288 1.47 -7.91 -2.33
N SER A 289 0.45 -8.20 -3.14
CA SER A 289 -0.60 -7.23 -3.50
C SER A 289 -1.96 -7.90 -3.68
N ALA A 290 -3.02 -7.09 -3.74
CA ALA A 290 -4.40 -7.58 -3.85
C ALA A 290 -4.74 -8.17 -5.23
N PHE A 291 -4.05 -7.73 -6.29
CA PHE A 291 -4.46 -7.99 -7.68
C PHE A 291 -3.34 -8.65 -8.48
N LEU A 292 -3.11 -9.95 -8.25
CA LEU A 292 -2.04 -10.68 -8.93
C LEU A 292 -2.13 -10.57 -10.46
N ASP A 293 -3.34 -10.58 -11.02
CA ASP A 293 -3.59 -10.55 -12.46
C ASP A 293 -3.08 -9.28 -13.16
N THR A 294 -3.11 -8.12 -12.50
CA THR A 294 -2.52 -6.88 -13.01
C THR A 294 -1.10 -6.65 -12.50
N ASP A 295 -0.81 -7.06 -11.27
CA ASP A 295 0.37 -6.59 -10.55
C ASP A 295 1.58 -7.49 -10.76
N VAL A 296 1.40 -8.74 -11.21
CA VAL A 296 2.51 -9.68 -11.49
C VAL A 296 3.47 -9.14 -12.56
N ALA A 297 2.95 -8.37 -13.52
CA ALA A 297 3.74 -7.69 -14.56
C ALA A 297 4.72 -6.66 -13.97
N PHE A 298 4.55 -6.29 -12.70
CA PHE A 298 5.36 -5.30 -11.99
C PHE A 298 6.00 -5.89 -10.72
N GLY A 299 6.08 -7.22 -10.59
CA GLY A 299 6.82 -7.87 -9.50
C GLY A 299 6.01 -8.24 -8.25
N SER A 300 4.67 -8.15 -8.30
CA SER A 300 3.83 -8.73 -7.26
C SER A 300 3.97 -10.25 -7.20
N VAL A 301 3.93 -10.81 -5.98
CA VAL A 301 3.83 -12.25 -5.74
C VAL A 301 2.39 -12.71 -5.44
N GLY A 302 1.42 -11.81 -5.54
CA GLY A 302 0.02 -12.06 -5.21
C GLY A 302 -0.33 -11.78 -3.75
N SER A 303 -1.46 -12.31 -3.30
CA SER A 303 -1.98 -12.04 -1.96
C SER A 303 -1.06 -12.56 -0.86
N PHE A 304 -0.87 -11.79 0.21
CA PHE A 304 -0.14 -12.23 1.40
C PHE A 304 -0.74 -13.50 2.02
N PHE A 305 -2.06 -13.64 1.94
CA PHE A 305 -2.77 -14.79 2.50
C PHE A 305 -2.49 -16.10 1.74
N ASP A 306 -1.97 -16.01 0.51
CA ASP A 306 -1.53 -17.15 -0.31
C ASP A 306 0.00 -17.32 -0.31
N PHE A 307 0.72 -16.36 0.27
CA PHE A 307 2.16 -16.39 0.40
C PHE A 307 2.58 -17.08 1.70
N SER A 308 3.52 -18.03 1.63
CA SER A 308 3.87 -18.90 2.77
C SER A 308 5.38 -19.04 2.96
N PRO A 309 6.08 -17.94 3.29
CA PRO A 309 7.53 -17.96 3.49
C PRO A 309 7.91 -18.83 4.69
N ARG A 310 9.04 -19.53 4.56
CA ARG A 310 9.62 -20.38 5.63
C ARG A 310 10.77 -19.70 6.38
N SER A 311 11.25 -18.58 5.84
CA SER A 311 12.29 -17.72 6.39
C SER A 311 12.22 -16.33 5.76
N GLY A 312 12.88 -15.34 6.36
CA GLY A 312 12.96 -13.97 5.85
C GLY A 312 12.48 -12.95 6.88
N CYS A 313 12.70 -11.67 6.58
CA CYS A 313 12.12 -10.56 7.33
C CYS A 313 11.23 -9.75 6.38
N PHE A 314 10.01 -9.47 6.83
CA PHE A 314 8.97 -8.85 6.01
C PHE A 314 8.36 -7.66 6.73
N GLU A 315 8.08 -6.59 5.98
CA GLU A 315 7.29 -5.45 6.43
C GLU A 315 5.82 -5.78 6.20
N ALA A 316 4.97 -5.45 7.17
CA ALA A 316 3.53 -5.65 7.02
C ALA A 316 2.73 -4.45 7.51
N ASN A 317 2.24 -3.68 6.55
CA ASN A 317 1.33 -2.55 6.75
C ASN A 317 0.00 -2.80 6.02
N PRO A 318 -0.91 -3.62 6.59
CA PRO A 318 -2.15 -4.00 5.93
C PRO A 318 -3.10 -2.80 5.73
N PRO A 319 -4.06 -2.90 4.80
CA PRO A 319 -5.23 -2.01 4.82
C PRO A 319 -5.85 -1.95 6.21
N PHE A 320 -6.20 -0.74 6.67
CA PHE A 320 -6.70 -0.46 8.02
C PHE A 320 -8.16 -0.89 8.18
N ILE A 321 -8.40 -2.19 8.02
CA ILE A 321 -9.67 -2.88 8.17
C ILE A 321 -9.46 -3.92 9.26
N PRO A 322 -10.19 -3.86 10.40
CA PRO A 322 -9.95 -4.75 11.54
C PRO A 322 -9.89 -6.24 11.18
N LYS A 323 -10.75 -6.70 10.26
CA LYS A 323 -10.77 -8.10 9.80
C LYS A 323 -9.53 -8.49 9.00
N VAL A 324 -8.99 -7.57 8.19
CA VAL A 324 -7.76 -7.80 7.44
C VAL A 324 -6.58 -7.90 8.40
N ILE A 325 -6.50 -6.99 9.39
CA ILE A 325 -5.46 -7.01 10.43
C ILE A 325 -5.52 -8.32 11.24
N LYS A 326 -6.72 -8.75 11.65
CA LYS A 326 -6.92 -10.01 12.35
C LYS A 326 -6.48 -11.21 11.52
N ARG A 327 -6.94 -11.31 10.27
CA ARG A 327 -6.56 -12.41 9.35
C ARG A 327 -5.06 -12.43 9.06
N MET A 328 -4.41 -11.27 9.00
CA MET A 328 -2.95 -11.13 8.89
C MET A 328 -2.24 -11.70 10.12
N ALA A 329 -2.68 -11.34 11.34
CA ALA A 329 -2.10 -11.86 12.58
C ALA A 329 -2.24 -13.40 12.67
N ASP A 330 -3.39 -13.95 12.25
CA ASP A 330 -3.59 -15.41 12.18
C ASP A 330 -2.66 -16.08 11.17
N HIS A 331 -2.50 -15.46 9.99
CA HIS A 331 -1.59 -15.95 8.96
C HIS A 331 -0.15 -15.99 9.45
N MET A 332 0.33 -14.87 10.01
CA MET A 332 1.69 -14.76 10.55
C MET A 332 1.91 -15.74 11.69
N THR A 333 0.90 -15.96 12.55
CA THR A 333 0.97 -16.96 13.62
C THR A 333 1.21 -18.35 13.04
N ALA A 334 0.46 -18.75 12.01
CA ALA A 334 0.66 -20.03 11.34
C ALA A 334 2.05 -20.14 10.70
N LEU A 335 2.51 -19.08 10.01
CA LEU A 335 3.83 -19.06 9.37
C LEU A 335 4.98 -19.15 10.37
N LEU A 336 4.93 -18.38 11.47
CA LEU A 336 5.96 -18.38 12.51
C LEU A 336 6.06 -19.73 13.23
N ASN A 337 4.93 -20.44 13.38
CA ASN A 337 4.92 -21.80 13.92
C ASN A 337 5.51 -22.83 12.94
N ALA A 338 5.23 -22.69 11.64
CA ALA A 338 5.67 -23.64 10.63
C ALA A 338 7.11 -23.39 10.14
N ALA A 339 7.67 -22.21 10.38
CA ALA A 339 8.97 -21.79 9.88
C ALA A 339 10.12 -22.67 10.41
N ASP A 340 10.96 -23.13 9.49
CA ASP A 340 12.20 -23.86 9.76
C ASP A 340 13.43 -22.94 9.71
N GLY A 341 13.32 -21.74 9.12
CA GLY A 341 14.35 -20.70 9.15
C GLY A 341 14.04 -19.54 10.10
N PRO A 342 14.93 -18.53 10.18
CA PRO A 342 14.63 -17.28 10.85
C PRO A 342 13.50 -16.57 10.10
N LEU A 343 12.36 -16.37 10.77
CA LEU A 343 11.20 -15.68 10.21
C LEU A 343 10.78 -14.53 11.12
N ALA A 344 10.65 -13.35 10.53
CA ALA A 344 10.25 -12.12 11.20
C ALA A 344 9.21 -11.33 10.40
N PHE A 345 8.27 -10.72 11.11
CA PHE A 345 7.33 -9.73 10.58
C PHE A 345 7.43 -8.46 11.39
N ILE A 346 7.70 -7.33 10.72
CA ILE A 346 7.66 -6.00 11.31
C ILE A 346 6.33 -5.40 10.91
N VAL A 347 5.40 -5.33 11.87
CA VAL A 347 3.99 -5.04 11.62
C VAL A 347 3.68 -3.60 12.00
N ILE A 348 3.12 -2.81 11.07
CA ILE A 348 2.80 -1.40 11.25
C ILE A 348 1.29 -1.23 11.09
N ILE A 349 0.60 -0.93 12.19
CA ILE A 349 -0.85 -0.72 12.19
C ILE A 349 -1.24 0.47 13.08
N PRO A 350 -2.43 1.07 12.87
CA PRO A 350 -2.97 2.03 13.83
C PRO A 350 -3.08 1.40 15.23
N ALA A 351 -2.85 2.18 16.27
CA ALA A 351 -2.93 1.72 17.67
C ALA A 351 -4.38 1.54 18.15
N TRP A 352 -5.17 0.75 17.42
CA TRP A 352 -6.57 0.45 17.74
C TRP A 352 -6.66 -0.66 18.79
N GLN A 353 -6.35 -0.30 20.04
CA GLN A 353 -6.21 -1.23 21.17
C GLN A 353 -7.45 -2.09 21.45
N ASP A 354 -8.63 -1.62 21.04
CA ASP A 354 -9.90 -2.33 21.22
C ASP A 354 -10.18 -3.40 20.13
N THR A 355 -9.34 -3.50 19.11
CA THR A 355 -9.53 -4.46 18.02
C THR A 355 -8.81 -5.77 18.29
N GLU A 356 -9.48 -6.90 17.98
CA GLU A 356 -8.96 -8.24 18.21
C GLU A 356 -7.59 -8.47 17.55
N GLY A 357 -7.42 -7.98 16.30
CA GLY A 357 -6.15 -8.09 15.58
C GLY A 357 -5.00 -7.36 16.29
N TRP A 358 -5.25 -6.15 16.83
CA TRP A 358 -4.24 -5.43 17.61
C TRP A 358 -3.92 -6.14 18.93
N GLN A 359 -4.93 -6.61 19.65
CA GLN A 359 -4.75 -7.32 20.92
C GLN A 359 -3.95 -8.61 20.75
N GLN A 360 -4.24 -9.37 19.69
CA GLN A 360 -3.47 -10.56 19.31
C GLN A 360 -2.02 -10.21 19.00
N LEU A 361 -1.77 -9.15 18.21
CA LEU A 361 -0.43 -8.65 17.91
C LEU A 361 0.36 -8.32 19.17
N ASN A 362 -0.26 -7.60 20.11
CA ASN A 362 0.38 -7.17 21.34
C ASN A 362 0.68 -8.34 22.30
N ALA A 363 -0.27 -9.26 22.48
CA ALA A 363 -0.19 -10.35 23.47
C ALA A 363 0.52 -11.62 22.97
N SER A 364 0.90 -11.69 21.70
CA SER A 364 1.52 -12.88 21.11
C SER A 364 2.92 -13.17 21.67
N ARG A 365 3.23 -14.45 21.89
CA ARG A 365 4.59 -14.93 22.26
C ARG A 365 5.67 -14.56 21.24
N PHE A 366 5.27 -14.27 20.00
CA PHE A 366 6.21 -13.88 18.95
C PHE A 366 6.58 -12.41 19.04
N ASN A 367 5.77 -11.58 19.71
CA ASN A 367 6.03 -10.16 19.85
C ASN A 367 7.22 -9.94 20.78
N GLN A 368 8.34 -9.51 20.20
CA GLN A 368 9.56 -9.21 20.95
C GLN A 368 9.53 -7.78 21.52
N GLN A 369 8.91 -6.86 20.80
CA GLN A 369 8.72 -5.49 21.25
C GLN A 369 7.55 -4.80 20.56
N HIS A 370 6.92 -3.88 21.28
CA HIS A 370 5.96 -2.91 20.79
C HIS A 370 6.53 -1.49 20.87
N LEU A 371 6.71 -0.86 19.71
CA LEU A 371 7.05 0.56 19.61
C LEU A 371 5.79 1.35 19.28
N LEU A 372 5.33 2.17 20.24
CA LEU A 372 4.24 3.13 20.04
C LEU A 372 4.80 4.45 19.52
N ILE A 373 4.28 4.92 18.39
CA ILE A 373 4.65 6.22 17.81
C ILE A 373 3.42 7.14 17.88
N PRO A 374 3.45 8.20 18.70
CA PRO A 374 2.30 9.08 18.86
C PRO A 374 1.92 9.80 17.56
N GLN A 375 0.62 10.07 17.42
CA GLN A 375 0.05 10.90 16.37
C GLN A 375 0.82 12.22 16.27
N LYS A 376 0.97 12.72 15.05
CA LYS A 376 1.69 13.98 14.72
C LYS A 376 3.21 13.97 14.93
N GLN A 377 3.79 12.95 15.56
CA GLN A 377 5.25 12.79 15.64
C GLN A 377 5.83 12.03 14.44
N HIS A 378 4.95 11.49 13.59
CA HIS A 378 5.34 10.69 12.42
C HIS A 378 4.46 10.97 11.20
N GLY A 379 4.93 10.52 10.04
CA GLY A 379 4.23 10.65 8.78
C GLY A 379 4.44 9.47 7.85
N TYR A 380 3.70 9.49 6.76
CA TYR A 380 3.65 8.45 5.74
C TYR A 380 3.68 9.08 4.35
N CYS A 381 3.97 8.26 3.34
CA CYS A 381 3.65 8.60 1.96
C CYS A 381 2.12 8.56 1.74
N GLU A 382 1.58 9.54 1.03
CA GLU A 382 0.14 9.65 0.76
C GLU A 382 -0.37 8.51 -0.13
N GLY A 383 -1.59 8.04 0.15
CA GLY A 383 -2.34 7.28 -0.82
C GLY A 383 -2.58 8.11 -2.09
N LYS A 384 -2.60 7.46 -3.25
CA LYS A 384 -2.65 8.12 -4.56
C LYS A 384 -1.40 9.01 -4.86
N GLN A 385 -0.25 8.75 -4.24
CA GLN A 385 1.01 9.47 -4.50
C GLN A 385 1.43 9.52 -5.98
N GLN A 386 0.94 8.61 -6.81
CA GLN A 386 1.17 8.62 -8.25
C GLN A 386 0.49 9.77 -8.97
N ILE A 387 -0.53 10.42 -8.39
CA ILE A 387 -1.24 11.56 -9.01
C ILE A 387 -1.25 12.83 -8.16
N ARG A 388 -0.91 12.73 -6.88
CA ARG A 388 -0.92 13.89 -5.98
C ARG A 388 0.32 14.75 -6.16
N LYS A 389 0.16 16.05 -5.94
CA LYS A 389 1.26 17.02 -5.92
C LYS A 389 2.11 16.91 -4.66
N THR A 390 1.48 16.55 -3.54
CA THR A 390 2.14 16.27 -2.27
C THR A 390 2.30 14.77 -2.11
N ARG A 391 3.43 14.37 -1.54
CA ARG A 391 3.77 12.98 -1.33
C ARG A 391 3.68 12.59 0.14
N TRP A 392 3.81 13.50 1.10
CA TRP A 392 3.80 13.11 2.51
C TRP A 392 2.57 13.63 3.27
N ARG A 393 2.08 12.79 4.18
CA ARG A 393 1.05 13.12 5.16
C ARG A 393 1.51 12.92 6.59
N ILE A 394 0.99 13.75 7.48
CA ILE A 394 1.07 13.49 8.91
C ILE A 394 0.12 12.34 9.29
N ALA A 395 0.54 11.51 10.23
CA ALA A 395 -0.28 10.42 10.73
C ALA A 395 -1.55 10.92 11.42
N SER A 396 -2.68 10.26 11.12
CA SER A 396 -3.98 10.61 11.67
C SER A 396 -4.31 9.89 12.98
N PHE A 397 -3.52 8.88 13.35
CA PHE A 397 -3.65 8.12 14.59
C PHE A 397 -2.27 7.84 15.16
N ASP A 398 -2.23 7.39 16.41
CA ASP A 398 -1.05 6.70 16.95
C ASP A 398 -0.81 5.41 16.15
N THR A 399 0.46 5.03 16.03
CA THR A 399 0.88 3.85 15.28
C THR A 399 1.58 2.88 16.20
N SER A 400 1.20 1.62 16.11
CA SER A 400 1.91 0.51 16.74
C SER A 400 2.80 -0.17 15.72
N VAL A 401 4.09 -0.31 16.08
CA VAL A 401 5.05 -1.14 15.37
C VAL A 401 5.34 -2.36 16.25
N PHE A 402 4.95 -3.54 15.80
CA PHE A 402 5.21 -4.81 16.48
C PHE A 402 6.32 -5.58 15.78
N PHE A 403 7.19 -6.21 16.56
CA PHE A 403 8.29 -7.02 16.05
C PHE A 403 8.03 -8.49 16.35
N TRP A 404 7.33 -9.18 15.44
CA TRP A 404 6.99 -10.58 15.57
C TRP A 404 8.11 -11.46 15.02
N GLN A 405 8.77 -12.24 15.88
CA GLN A 405 9.91 -13.07 15.51
C GLN A 405 9.78 -14.48 16.09
N ASN A 406 10.19 -15.49 15.33
CA ASN A 406 10.49 -16.80 15.91
C ASN A 406 11.87 -16.80 16.56
N SER A 407 12.19 -17.83 17.35
CA SER A 407 13.45 -17.90 18.11
C SER A 407 14.71 -17.75 17.24
N LYS A 408 14.70 -18.27 16.01
CA LYS A 408 15.82 -18.15 15.06
C LYS A 408 15.97 -16.70 14.57
N ALA A 409 14.86 -16.01 14.31
CA ALA A 409 14.86 -14.61 13.93
C ALA A 409 15.28 -13.69 15.08
N THR A 410 14.90 -13.97 16.32
CA THR A 410 15.37 -13.19 17.50
C THR A 410 16.90 -13.20 17.60
N ASN A 411 17.53 -14.35 17.33
CA ASN A 411 18.99 -14.47 17.31
C ASN A 411 19.62 -13.75 16.11
N LYS A 412 19.01 -13.84 14.92
CA LYS A 412 19.55 -13.24 13.69
C LYS A 412 19.38 -11.72 13.64
N TRP A 413 18.22 -11.24 14.06
CA TRP A 413 17.80 -9.84 13.96
C TRP A 413 17.27 -9.33 15.31
N PRO A 414 18.12 -9.26 16.35
CA PRO A 414 17.67 -8.81 17.67
C PRO A 414 17.11 -7.39 17.59
N VAL A 415 15.99 -7.18 18.27
CA VAL A 415 15.31 -5.88 18.39
C VAL A 415 15.94 -5.11 19.54
N THR A 416 16.91 -4.24 19.24
CA THR A 416 17.63 -3.45 20.24
C THR A 416 17.10 -2.03 20.33
N GLU A 417 17.30 -1.39 21.47
CA GLU A 417 16.87 0.00 21.69
C GLU A 417 17.42 0.96 20.61
N LYS A 418 18.69 0.77 20.21
CA LYS A 418 19.31 1.56 19.13
C LYS A 418 18.56 1.44 17.80
N LYS A 419 18.07 0.24 17.47
CA LYS A 419 17.30 0.01 16.24
C LYS A 419 15.91 0.63 16.32
N LEU A 420 15.26 0.54 17.48
CA LEU A 420 13.96 1.16 17.73
C LEU A 420 14.03 2.68 17.60
N GLU A 421 15.04 3.32 18.21
CA GLU A 421 15.24 4.77 18.10
C GLU A 421 15.59 5.20 16.67
N SER A 422 16.39 4.41 15.95
CA SER A 422 16.67 4.66 14.53
C SER A 422 15.40 4.62 13.68
N LEU A 423 14.52 3.63 13.91
CA LEU A 423 13.26 3.51 13.20
C LEU A 423 12.30 4.65 13.57
N LYS A 424 12.17 4.97 14.86
CA LYS A 424 11.35 6.08 15.35
C LYS A 424 11.74 7.42 14.74
N LEU A 425 13.05 7.67 14.60
CA LEU A 425 13.56 8.85 13.92
C LEU A 425 13.19 8.86 12.42
N ALA A 426 13.30 7.71 11.75
CA ALA A 426 12.95 7.57 10.34
C ALA A 426 11.44 7.77 10.05
N PHE A 427 10.58 7.54 11.05
CA PHE A 427 9.14 7.79 10.96
C PHE A 427 8.76 9.27 10.94
N LYS A 428 9.69 10.18 11.27
CA LYS A 428 9.41 11.63 11.34
C LYS A 428 8.75 12.13 10.05
N SER A 429 7.68 12.91 10.20
CA SER A 429 6.94 13.44 9.05
C SER A 429 7.77 14.44 8.25
N LYS A 430 7.77 14.29 6.92
CA LYS A 430 8.34 15.23 5.95
C LYS A 430 7.32 16.24 5.40
N GLN A 431 6.07 16.17 5.83
CA GLN A 431 4.98 16.95 5.24
C GLN A 431 5.18 18.45 5.41
N ALA A 432 5.68 18.91 6.56
CA ALA A 432 5.90 20.35 6.78
C ALA A 432 6.92 20.91 5.78
N ASP A 433 8.07 20.24 5.66
CA ASP A 433 9.15 20.63 4.78
C ASP A 433 8.70 20.63 3.30
N GLU A 434 8.00 19.60 2.85
CA GLU A 434 7.44 19.55 1.49
C GLU A 434 6.49 20.70 1.22
N ARG A 435 5.56 20.97 2.14
CA ARG A 435 4.58 22.02 1.96
C ARG A 435 5.23 23.40 1.92
N ASP A 436 6.27 23.62 2.70
CA ASP A 436 7.02 24.87 2.67
C ASP A 436 7.77 25.04 1.34
N VAL A 437 8.41 23.99 0.83
CA VAL A 437 9.05 23.96 -0.50
C VAL A 437 8.04 24.24 -1.62
N LEU A 438 6.83 23.70 -1.52
CA LEU A 438 5.75 23.91 -2.49
C LEU A 438 5.00 25.24 -2.31
N GLY A 439 5.38 26.08 -1.33
CA GLY A 439 4.68 27.34 -1.03
C GLY A 439 3.25 27.15 -0.48
N LEU A 440 2.91 25.94 -0.03
CA LEU A 440 1.61 25.57 0.51
C LEU A 440 1.51 25.92 2.02
N ARG A 441 1.76 27.17 2.40
CA ARG A 441 1.63 27.62 3.80
C ARG A 441 0.20 27.38 4.33
N LYS A 442 0.09 27.13 5.64
CA LYS A 442 -1.19 26.87 6.32
C LYS A 442 -2.19 27.98 5.98
N SER A 443 -3.35 27.60 5.43
CA SER A 443 -4.56 28.43 5.41
C SER A 443 -5.08 28.63 6.84
N GLY A 444 -4.31 29.31 7.68
CA GLY A 444 -4.69 29.75 9.01
C GLY A 444 -4.92 31.25 8.98
N LYS A 445 -6.20 31.65 8.96
CA LYS A 445 -6.75 33.01 9.17
C LYS A 445 -5.93 34.17 8.58
N ARG A 446 -6.48 34.80 7.53
CA ARG A 446 -6.22 36.23 7.25
C ARG A 446 -6.52 37.02 8.55
N VAL A 447 -5.50 37.39 9.30
CA VAL A 447 -5.61 38.50 10.23
C VAL A 447 -5.79 39.72 9.34
N ARG A 448 -6.99 40.32 9.38
CA ARG A 448 -7.19 41.66 8.81
C ARG A 448 -6.17 42.55 9.51
N SER A 449 -5.21 43.10 8.75
CA SER A 449 -4.45 44.23 9.24
C SER A 449 -5.46 45.34 9.54
N ALA A 450 -5.53 45.75 10.81
CA ALA A 450 -6.16 47.02 11.14
C ALA A 450 -5.37 48.09 10.40
N LYS A 451 -6.06 48.84 9.53
CA LYS A 451 -5.53 50.11 9.03
C LYS A 451 -5.42 51.04 10.25
N GLY A 452 -4.19 51.42 10.58
CA GLY A 452 -3.91 52.65 11.32
C GLY A 452 -4.05 53.85 10.41
#